data_AF-A0A218V628-F1
#
_entry.id   AF-A0A218V628-F1
#
_cell.length_a   1.000
_cell.length_b   1.000
_cell.length_c   1.000
_cell.angle_alpha   90.00
_cell.angle_beta   90.00
_cell.angle_gamma   90.00
#
_symmetry.space_group_name_H-M   'P 1'
#
loop_
_entity.id
_entity.type
_entity.pdbx_description
1 polymer ?
#
loop_
_entity_poly.entity_id
_entity_poly.type
_entity_poly.pdbx_seq_one_letter_code
_entity_poly.pdbx_strand_id
1 'polypeptide(L)'
;MVHCGKALYNNLLWSNWSPAALSKLVIIGNSFRGIEERLLSRILERDYSYIAKVLKGVEEVALPSHPRYLDTFNDTSVHWFPLDKLQQLSPEVWDFMEEPMYRDCEDLEIIRKGEEATAKS
;
A
#
# COMPACT_ATOMS: atom_id res chain seq x y z
N MET A 1 5.87 -5.86 7.18
CA MET A 1 5.89 -5.92 5.71
C MET A 1 7.12 -5.22 5.12
N VAL A 2 8.22 -5.11 5.87
CA VAL A 2 9.40 -4.36 5.42
C VAL A 2 10.01 -5.02 4.18
N HIS A 3 10.38 -4.20 3.18
CA HIS A 3 10.87 -4.64 1.85
C HIS A 3 9.88 -5.43 0.97
N CYS A 4 8.62 -5.62 1.37
CA CYS A 4 7.67 -6.20 0.43
C CYS A 4 7.35 -5.23 -0.72
N GLY A 5 7.02 -5.77 -1.88
CA GLY A 5 6.54 -5.03 -3.03
C GLY A 5 5.28 -4.20 -2.73
N LYS A 6 5.17 -3.06 -3.43
CA LYS A 6 4.06 -2.09 -3.29
C LYS A 6 2.69 -2.70 -3.55
N ALA A 7 2.63 -3.69 -4.45
CA ALA A 7 1.42 -4.44 -4.77
C ALA A 7 0.83 -5.16 -3.55
N LEU A 8 1.67 -5.61 -2.60
CA LEU A 8 1.18 -6.28 -1.40
C LEU A 8 0.45 -5.29 -0.47
N TYR A 9 0.99 -4.09 -0.28
CA TYR A 9 0.31 -3.03 0.48
C TYR A 9 -1.01 -2.63 -0.18
N ASN A 10 -0.98 -2.44 -1.50
CA ASN A 10 -2.16 -2.05 -2.26
C ASN A 10 -3.26 -3.13 -2.20
N ASN A 11 -2.90 -4.42 -2.27
CA ASN A 11 -3.84 -5.53 -2.09
C ASN A 11 -4.36 -5.65 -0.65
N LEU A 12 -3.50 -5.40 0.35
CA LEU A 12 -3.92 -5.41 1.76
C LEU A 12 -4.96 -4.33 2.02
N LEU A 13 -4.76 -3.13 1.45
CA LEU A 13 -5.73 -2.04 1.51
C LEU A 13 -7.03 -2.40 0.78
N TRP A 14 -6.93 -2.90 -0.45
CA TRP A 14 -8.08 -3.34 -1.26
C TRP A 14 -8.96 -4.36 -0.52
N SER A 15 -8.35 -5.42 0.04
CA SER A 15 -9.08 -6.47 0.75
C SER A 15 -9.75 -6.00 2.05
N ASN A 16 -9.37 -4.81 2.55
CA ASN A 16 -9.92 -4.20 3.76
C ASN A 16 -10.59 -2.84 3.46
N TRP A 17 -11.02 -2.57 2.22
CA TRP A 17 -11.36 -1.21 1.76
C TRP A 17 -12.68 -0.63 2.29
N SER A 18 -12.73 -0.37 3.59
CA SER A 18 -13.80 0.39 4.22
C SER A 18 -13.27 1.14 5.45
N PRO A 19 -13.91 2.25 5.86
CA PRO A 19 -13.51 2.96 7.08
C PRO A 19 -13.49 2.04 8.31
N ALA A 20 -14.48 1.15 8.42
CA ALA A 20 -14.65 0.25 9.55
C ALA A 20 -13.60 -0.87 9.61
N ALA A 21 -13.10 -1.34 8.47
CA ALA A 21 -12.06 -2.37 8.40
C ALA A 21 -10.67 -1.75 8.53
N LEU A 22 -10.37 -0.69 7.78
CA LEU A 22 -9.07 0.00 7.83
C LEU A 22 -8.78 0.58 9.22
N SER A 23 -9.78 1.09 9.95
CA SER A 23 -9.58 1.61 11.31
C SER A 23 -9.12 0.58 12.34
N LYS A 24 -9.16 -0.72 12.00
CA LYS A 24 -8.66 -1.82 12.83
C LYS A 24 -7.31 -2.35 12.36
N LEU A 25 -6.77 -1.80 11.27
CA LEU A 25 -5.52 -2.22 10.66
C LEU A 25 -4.37 -1.35 11.16
N VAL A 26 -3.25 -2.00 11.47
CA VAL A 26 -1.95 -1.34 11.69
C VAL A 26 -0.94 -2.02 10.76
N ILE A 27 -0.19 -1.23 10.02
CA ILE A 27 0.86 -1.71 9.11
C ILE A 27 2.21 -1.26 9.64
N ILE A 28 3.19 -2.16 9.65
CA ILE A 28 4.59 -1.81 9.85
C ILE A 28 5.32 -2.19 8.58
N GLY A 29 5.81 -1.21 7.84
CA GLY A 29 6.32 -1.42 6.49
C GLY A 29 6.97 -0.17 5.91
N ASN A 30 7.19 -0.18 4.60
CA ASN A 30 7.77 0.95 3.89
C ASN A 30 6.82 2.15 3.90
N SER A 31 7.38 3.34 3.87
CA SER A 31 6.64 4.59 3.94
C SER A 31 5.64 4.74 2.80
N PHE A 32 4.39 5.09 3.11
CA PHE A 32 3.39 5.38 2.06
C PHE A 32 3.69 6.72 1.41
N ARG A 33 4.11 7.72 2.22
CA ARG A 33 4.66 8.98 1.70
C ARG A 33 5.92 8.76 0.87
N GLY A 34 6.84 7.92 1.34
CA GLY A 34 8.03 7.56 0.58
C GLY A 34 7.71 6.80 -0.72
N ILE A 35 6.60 6.05 -0.77
CA ILE A 35 6.11 5.45 -2.03
C ILE A 35 5.55 6.54 -2.97
N GLU A 36 4.77 7.48 -2.44
CA GLU A 36 4.23 8.62 -3.19
C GLU A 36 5.35 9.47 -3.81
N GLU A 37 6.37 9.83 -3.03
CA GLU A 37 7.48 10.70 -3.46
C GLU A 37 8.36 10.05 -4.54
N ARG A 38 8.50 8.72 -4.53
CA ARG A 38 9.40 7.99 -5.44
C ARG A 38 8.72 7.52 -6.73
N LEU A 39 7.39 7.48 -6.77
CA LEU A 39 6.64 7.08 -7.95
C LEU A 39 6.12 8.28 -8.73
N LEU A 40 6.02 8.14 -10.05
CA LEU A 40 5.27 9.09 -10.86
C LEU A 40 3.79 9.04 -10.46
N SER A 41 3.14 10.19 -10.26
CA SER A 41 1.73 10.26 -9.84
C SER A 41 0.81 9.41 -10.72
N ARG A 42 1.02 9.44 -12.05
CA ARG A 42 0.27 8.60 -13.00
C ARG A 42 0.38 7.09 -12.74
N ILE A 43 1.54 6.62 -12.25
CA ILE A 43 1.79 5.20 -11.96
C ILE A 43 1.17 4.87 -10.60
N LEU A 44 1.38 5.74 -9.60
CA LEU A 44 0.78 5.59 -8.27
C LEU A 44 -0.76 5.51 -8.37
N GLU A 45 -1.39 6.44 -9.07
CA GLU A 45 -2.84 6.50 -9.22
C GLU A 45 -3.43 5.33 -10.03
N ARG A 46 -2.70 4.86 -11.06
CA ARG A 46 -3.15 3.77 -11.93
C ARG A 46 -2.95 2.39 -11.29
N ASP A 47 -1.74 2.12 -10.80
CA ASP A 47 -1.34 0.77 -10.39
C ASP A 47 -1.45 0.56 -8.87
N TYR A 48 -1.34 1.63 -8.09
CA TYR A 48 -1.35 1.61 -6.62
C TYR A 48 -2.42 2.54 -6.06
N SER A 49 -3.59 2.54 -6.71
CA SER A 49 -4.71 3.44 -6.47
C SER A 49 -5.19 3.45 -5.02
N TYR A 50 -5.14 2.31 -4.32
CA TYR A 50 -5.54 2.22 -2.91
C TYR A 50 -4.54 2.93 -2.00
N ILE A 51 -3.24 2.80 -2.27
CA ILE A 51 -2.22 3.60 -1.58
C ILE A 51 -2.48 5.08 -1.85
N ALA A 52 -2.64 5.47 -3.12
CA ALA A 52 -2.89 6.87 -3.51
C ALA A 52 -4.09 7.49 -2.78
N LYS A 53 -5.20 6.75 -2.71
CA LYS A 53 -6.46 7.22 -2.10
C LYS A 53 -6.40 7.30 -0.58
N VAL A 54 -5.62 6.45 0.08
CA VAL A 54 -5.55 6.40 1.54
C VAL A 54 -4.56 7.41 2.14
N LEU A 55 -3.69 8.04 1.34
CA LEU A 55 -2.64 8.97 1.82
C LEU A 55 -3.15 10.10 2.72
N LYS A 56 -4.37 10.60 2.51
CA LYS A 56 -5.00 11.63 3.36
C LYS A 56 -5.69 11.06 4.61
N GLY A 57 -6.02 9.76 4.59
CA GLY A 57 -6.70 9.06 5.68
C GLY A 57 -5.78 8.26 6.59
N VAL A 58 -4.51 8.08 6.20
CA VAL A 58 -3.49 7.36 6.97
C VAL A 58 -2.70 8.33 7.85
N GLU A 59 -2.39 7.88 9.06
CA GLU A 59 -1.32 8.45 9.86
C GLU A 59 -0.09 7.58 9.75
N GLU A 60 1.07 8.23 9.69
CA GLU A 60 2.34 7.57 9.46
C GLU A 60 3.42 8.18 10.35
N VAL A 61 4.16 7.32 11.06
CA VAL A 61 5.34 7.71 11.82
C VAL A 61 6.52 6.80 11.46
N ALA A 62 7.62 7.42 11.04
CA ALA A 62 8.87 6.71 10.77
C ALA A 62 9.43 6.07 12.03
N LEU A 63 9.90 4.83 11.91
CA LEU A 63 10.66 4.18 12.97
C LEU A 63 12.09 4.76 13.03
N PRO A 64 12.72 4.75 14.21
CA PRO A 64 14.10 5.20 14.34
C PRO A 64 15.03 4.39 13.43
N SER A 65 15.87 5.07 12.66
CA SER A 65 16.91 4.43 11.86
C SER A 65 18.01 3.85 12.76
N HIS A 66 18.63 2.76 12.32
CA HIS A 66 19.72 2.17 13.07
C HIS A 66 21.01 2.99 12.85
N PRO A 67 21.74 3.39 13.91
CA PRO A 67 22.87 4.33 13.79
C PRO A 67 24.06 3.79 12.98
N ARG A 68 24.17 2.46 12.81
CA ARG A 68 25.21 1.81 11.98
C ARG A 68 24.74 1.41 10.58
N TYR A 69 23.44 1.25 10.37
CA TYR A 69 22.90 0.69 9.13
C TYR A 69 21.88 1.67 8.56
N LEU A 70 22.39 2.81 8.12
CA LEU A 70 21.59 3.94 7.66
C LEU A 70 20.81 3.64 6.37
N ASP A 71 21.24 2.62 5.62
CA ASP A 71 20.60 2.21 4.37
C ASP A 71 19.65 1.02 4.55
N THR A 72 19.62 0.42 5.74
CA THR A 72 18.78 -0.75 6.03
C THR A 72 17.57 -0.32 6.85
N PHE A 73 16.37 -0.66 6.36
CA PHE A 73 15.09 -0.34 7.02
C PHE A 73 14.85 1.16 7.27
N ASN A 74 15.57 2.02 6.56
CA ASN A 74 15.51 3.48 6.72
C ASN A 74 14.22 4.13 6.25
N ASP A 75 13.40 3.39 5.50
CA ASP A 75 12.08 3.80 5.03
C ASP A 75 10.95 3.12 5.82
N THR A 76 11.25 2.52 6.97
CA THR A 76 10.23 1.78 7.75
C THR A 76 9.42 2.74 8.61
N SER A 77 8.10 2.62 8.53
CA SER A 77 7.15 3.38 9.33
C SER A 77 6.02 2.50 9.85
N VAL A 78 5.35 3.03 10.87
CA VAL A 78 4.09 2.51 11.40
C VAL A 78 2.96 3.33 10.79
N HIS A 79 2.02 2.65 10.16
CA HIS A 79 0.80 3.22 9.60
C HIS A 79 -0.42 2.77 10.40
N TRP A 80 -1.30 3.70 10.71
CA TRP A 80 -2.64 3.42 11.22
C TRP A 80 -3.64 4.36 10.57
N PHE A 81 -4.93 4.02 10.67
CA PHE A 81 -5.98 4.69 9.92
C PHE A 81 -7.05 5.23 10.89
N PRO A 82 -6.88 6.45 11.43
CA PRO A 82 -7.86 7.02 12.35
C PRO A 82 -9.24 7.13 11.68
N LEU A 83 -10.27 6.60 12.35
CA LEU A 83 -11.62 6.54 11.78
C LEU A 83 -12.14 7.92 11.39
N ASP A 84 -11.84 8.95 12.18
CA ASP A 84 -12.21 10.35 11.92
C ASP A 84 -11.55 10.90 10.65
N LYS A 85 -10.30 10.53 10.36
CA LYS A 85 -9.62 10.90 9.11
C LYS A 85 -10.19 10.15 7.90
N LEU A 86 -10.50 8.86 8.07
CA LEU A 86 -11.14 8.08 7.00
C LEU A 86 -12.53 8.63 6.65
N GLN A 87 -13.31 9.07 7.64
CA GLN A 87 -14.62 9.67 7.44
C GLN A 87 -14.58 11.06 6.78
N GLN A 88 -13.42 11.74 6.79
CA GLN A 88 -13.22 13.01 6.07
C GLN A 88 -12.87 12.81 4.58
N LEU A 89 -12.56 11.58 4.15
CA LEU A 89 -12.36 11.28 2.74
C LEU A 89 -13.68 11.36 1.98
N SER A 90 -13.59 11.71 0.69
CA SER A 90 -14.75 11.76 -0.21
C SER A 90 -15.46 10.41 -0.24
N PRO A 91 -16.80 10.35 -0.20
CA PRO A 91 -17.56 9.09 -0.30
C PRO A 91 -17.16 8.24 -1.52
N GLU A 92 -16.85 8.88 -2.63
CA GLU A 92 -16.43 8.25 -3.90
C GLU A 92 -15.11 7.47 -3.77
N VAL A 93 -14.29 7.76 -2.74
CA VAL A 93 -13.10 6.98 -2.43
C VAL A 93 -13.48 5.54 -2.05
N TRP A 94 -14.59 5.38 -1.33
CA TRP A 94 -15.04 4.09 -0.79
C TRP A 94 -15.87 3.30 -1.80
N ASP A 95 -16.48 3.98 -2.77
CA ASP A 95 -17.15 3.33 -3.91
C ASP A 95 -16.16 2.61 -4.85
N PHE A 96 -14.86 2.90 -4.72
CA PHE A 96 -13.80 2.29 -5.51
C PHE A 96 -13.48 0.85 -5.04
N MET A 97 -13.98 -0.15 -5.77
CA MET A 97 -13.80 -1.57 -5.43
C MET A 97 -13.12 -2.41 -6.53
N GLU A 98 -12.48 -1.77 -7.50
CA GLU A 98 -11.80 -2.44 -8.61
C GLU A 98 -10.58 -3.24 -8.14
N GLU A 99 -10.53 -4.53 -8.47
CA GLU A 99 -9.39 -5.38 -8.14
C GLU A 99 -8.11 -4.87 -8.85
N PRO A 100 -7.00 -4.66 -8.12
CA PRO A 100 -5.73 -4.23 -8.72
C PRO A 100 -5.18 -5.22 -9.73
N MET A 101 -4.98 -4.78 -10.98
CA MET A 101 -4.55 -5.65 -12.08
C MET A 101 -3.04 -5.58 -12.41
N TYR A 102 -2.34 -4.51 -12.03
CA TYR A 102 -0.89 -4.29 -12.23
C TYR A 102 -0.36 -4.68 -13.64
N ARG A 103 -1.04 -4.27 -14.72
CA ARG A 103 -0.78 -4.79 -16.09
C ARG A 103 0.61 -4.47 -16.63
N ASP A 104 1.18 -3.32 -16.23
CA ASP A 104 2.47 -2.83 -16.75
C ASP A 104 3.60 -2.92 -15.69
N CYS A 105 3.50 -3.86 -14.74
CA CYS A 105 4.49 -4.04 -13.69
C CYS A 105 5.24 -5.37 -13.90
N GLU A 106 6.53 -5.29 -14.27
CA GLU A 106 7.33 -6.45 -14.66
C GLU A 106 7.85 -7.26 -13.46
N ASP A 107 8.14 -6.60 -12.33
CA ASP A 107 8.71 -7.23 -11.13
C ASP A 107 7.69 -7.28 -9.97
N LEU A 108 6.61 -8.05 -10.16
CA LEU A 108 5.57 -8.20 -9.14
C LEU A 108 5.90 -9.29 -8.13
N GLU A 109 6.07 -8.88 -6.87
CA GLU A 109 6.30 -9.78 -5.74
C GLU A 109 4.98 -10.30 -5.12
N ILE A 110 4.00 -10.68 -5.96
CA ILE A 110 2.71 -11.26 -5.53
C ILE A 110 2.32 -12.43 -6.44
N ILE A 111 1.54 -13.36 -5.92
CA ILE A 111 0.98 -14.49 -6.70
C ILE A 111 -0.38 -14.07 -7.27
N ARG A 112 -0.59 -14.26 -8.58
CA ARG A 112 -1.86 -13.94 -9.23
C ARG A 112 -2.75 -15.18 -9.39
N LYS A 113 -4.06 -14.99 -9.25
CA LYS A 113 -5.05 -16.05 -9.49
C LYS A 113 -5.06 -16.38 -10.99
N GLY A 114 -4.54 -17.55 -11.36
CA GLY A 114 -4.41 -18.01 -12.74
C GLY A 114 -2.98 -18.37 -13.18
N GLU A 115 -1.97 -18.17 -12.33
CA GLU A 115 -0.59 -18.61 -12.60
C GLU A 115 -0.30 -20.09 -12.25
N GLU A 116 -1.32 -20.85 -11.83
CA GLU A 116 -1.25 -22.31 -11.79
C GLU A 116 -1.61 -22.91 -13.16
N ALA A 117 -0.60 -23.11 -14.03
CA ALA A 117 -0.46 -24.27 -14.94
C ALA A 117 0.59 -24.10 -16.08
N THR A 118 1.78 -23.54 -15.85
CA THR A 118 2.87 -23.65 -16.85
C THR A 118 4.26 -23.98 -16.29
N ALA A 119 4.35 -24.34 -15.01
CA ALA A 119 5.57 -24.91 -14.45
C ALA A 119 5.46 -26.44 -14.34
N LYS A 120 5.50 -27.13 -15.49
CA LYS A 120 6.00 -28.50 -15.72
C LYS A 120 5.51 -29.05 -17.07
N SER A 121 6.38 -29.02 -18.08
CA SER A 121 6.53 -30.07 -19.10
C SER A 121 7.93 -29.97 -19.70
#